data_AF-A0A1Y5SXD1-F1
#
_entry.id   AF-A0A1Y5SXD1-F1
#
_cell.length_a   1.000
_cell.length_b   1.000
_cell.length_c   1.000
_cell.angle_alpha   90.00
_cell.angle_beta   90.00
_cell.angle_gamma   90.00
#
_symmetry.space_group_name_H-M   'P 1'
#
loop_
_entity.id
_entity.type
_entity.pdbx_description
1 polymer ?
#
loop_
_entity_poly.entity_id
_entity_poly.type
_entity_poly.pdbx_seq_one_letter_code
_entity_poly.pdbx_strand_id
1 'polypeptide(L)'
;MADRVRVKSMMPPGHVRAPAYLRGKTGYIERPLGAFGNPEQLAYGLKADKKPLYRVRFTMAEIWGDDAENPSDTLDAEIYDHWLERL
;
A
#
# COMPACT_ATOMS: atom_id res chain seq x y z
N MET A 1 -3.50 -2.35 19.14
CA MET A 1 -4.16 -1.44 18.17
C MET A 1 -3.55 -1.74 16.81
N ALA A 2 -4.34 -1.74 15.73
CA ALA A 2 -3.79 -1.95 14.39
C ALA A 2 -2.98 -0.71 13.98
N ASP A 3 -1.78 -0.90 13.45
CA ASP A 3 -0.93 0.20 13.01
C ASP A 3 -1.58 0.94 11.85
N ARG A 4 -1.87 2.22 12.05
CA ARG A 4 -2.43 3.07 11.01
C ARG A 4 -1.30 3.56 10.10
N VAL A 5 -1.54 3.50 8.80
CA VAL A 5 -0.53 3.84 7.79
C VAL A 5 -1.13 4.68 6.68
N ARG A 6 -0.31 5.54 6.08
CA ARG A 6 -0.63 6.23 4.84
C ARG A 6 0.24 5.71 3.71
N VAL A 7 -0.35 5.48 2.54
CA VAL A 7 0.43 5.20 1.33
C VAL A 7 1.00 6.52 0.82
N LYS A 8 2.30 6.57 0.54
CA LYS A 8 2.96 7.77 -0.01
C LYS A 8 2.26 8.26 -1.28
N SER A 9 2.12 9.58 -1.43
CA SER A 9 1.49 10.22 -2.59
C SER A 9 2.39 10.35 -3.82
N MET A 10 3.61 9.81 -3.75
CA MET A 10 4.63 9.97 -4.78
C MET A 10 4.27 9.33 -6.13
N MET A 11 4.76 9.94 -7.21
CA MET A 11 4.64 9.44 -8.58
C MET A 11 6.02 9.32 -9.25
N PRO A 12 6.92 8.46 -8.72
CA PRO A 12 8.21 8.26 -9.34
C PRO A 12 8.04 7.60 -10.72
N PRO A 13 8.97 7.86 -11.67
CA PRO A 13 9.00 7.14 -12.92
C PRO A 13 9.37 5.67 -12.71
N GLY A 14 9.05 4.83 -13.70
CA GLY A 14 9.44 3.41 -13.70
C GLY A 14 8.42 2.47 -13.08
N HIS A 15 8.84 1.22 -12.86
CA HIS A 15 7.96 0.17 -12.35
C HIS A 15 7.71 0.33 -10.85
N VAL A 16 6.44 0.43 -10.45
CA VAL A 16 6.01 0.45 -9.05
C VAL A 16 4.76 -0.38 -8.87
N ARG A 17 4.54 -0.90 -7.65
CA ARG A 17 3.39 -1.76 -7.33
C ARG A 17 2.35 -1.11 -6.42
N ALA A 18 2.60 0.11 -5.93
CA ALA A 18 1.61 0.89 -5.18
C ALA A 18 0.56 1.49 -6.15
N PRO A 19 -0.71 1.04 -6.09
CA PRO A 19 -1.75 1.49 -7.01
C PRO A 19 -2.06 2.98 -6.82
N ALA A 20 -2.27 3.71 -7.91
CA ALA A 20 -2.50 5.15 -7.88
C ALA A 20 -3.70 5.54 -6.99
N TYR A 21 -4.79 4.78 -7.02
CA TYR A 21 -6.01 5.05 -6.24
C TYR A 21 -5.82 4.92 -4.73
N LEU A 22 -4.76 4.26 -4.27
CA LEU A 22 -4.42 4.13 -2.85
C LEU A 22 -3.41 5.16 -2.38
N ARG A 23 -2.75 5.89 -3.28
CA ARG A 23 -1.72 6.87 -2.90
C ARG A 23 -2.35 8.05 -2.17
N GLY A 24 -1.75 8.43 -1.04
CA GLY A 24 -2.28 9.42 -0.11
C GLY A 24 -3.38 8.90 0.82
N LYS A 25 -3.91 7.69 0.57
CA LYS A 25 -4.99 7.10 1.38
C LYS A 25 -4.44 6.46 2.65
N THR A 26 -5.28 6.48 3.67
CA THR A 26 -4.99 5.99 5.01
C THR A 26 -5.67 4.66 5.27
N GLY A 27 -4.91 3.65 5.62
CA GLY A 27 -5.43 2.34 6.01
C GLY A 27 -4.89 1.90 7.35
N TYR A 28 -5.13 0.63 7.67
CA TYR A 28 -4.50 -0.04 8.80
C TYR A 28 -3.84 -1.33 8.34
N ILE A 29 -2.73 -1.68 8.98
CA ILE A 29 -2.09 -2.98 8.74
C ILE A 29 -2.99 -4.06 9.33
N GLU A 30 -3.51 -4.90 8.44
CA GLU A 30 -4.25 -6.10 8.83
C GLU A 30 -3.26 -7.17 9.29
N ARG A 31 -2.21 -7.44 8.51
CA ARG A 31 -1.10 -8.33 8.93
C ARG A 31 0.19 -8.15 8.11
N PRO A 32 1.35 -8.52 8.67
CA PRO A 32 2.58 -8.72 7.90
C PRO A 32 2.51 -10.00 7.05
N LEU A 33 3.11 -9.97 5.86
CA LEU A 33 3.19 -11.12 4.94
C LEU A 33 4.61 -11.70 4.82
N GLY A 34 5.61 -11.01 5.36
CA GLY A 34 7.03 -11.38 5.27
C GLY A 34 7.85 -10.34 4.52
N ALA A 35 9.06 -10.71 4.10
CA ALA A 35 9.95 -9.84 3.33
C ALA A 35 10.25 -10.44 1.94
N PHE A 36 9.99 -9.64 0.90
CA PHE A 36 10.10 -10.04 -0.51
C PHE A 36 11.01 -9.07 -1.26
N GLY A 37 11.58 -9.49 -2.40
CA GLY A 37 12.46 -8.62 -3.19
C GLY A 37 11.73 -7.37 -3.68
N ASN A 38 12.40 -6.21 -3.62
CA ASN A 38 11.86 -4.95 -4.11
C ASN A 38 11.45 -5.07 -5.60
N PRO A 39 10.15 -4.94 -5.93
CA PRO A 39 9.68 -5.11 -7.30
C PRO A 39 10.23 -4.05 -8.25
N GLU A 40 10.54 -2.85 -7.72
CA GLU A 40 11.08 -1.73 -8.50
C GLU A 40 12.47 -2.05 -9.06
N GLN A 41 13.26 -2.85 -8.34
CA GLN A 41 14.58 -3.33 -8.78
C GLN A 41 14.46 -4.61 -9.61
N LEU A 42 13.61 -5.56 -9.18
CA LEU A 42 13.38 -6.83 -9.89
C LEU A 42 12.91 -6.61 -11.33
N ALA A 43 12.09 -5.58 -11.58
CA ALA A 43 11.60 -5.24 -12.92
C ALA A 43 12.72 -4.92 -13.92
N TYR A 44 13.91 -4.54 -13.43
CA TYR A 44 15.08 -4.24 -14.25
C TYR A 44 16.20 -5.30 -14.11
N GLY A 45 15.91 -6.45 -13.51
CA GLY A 45 16.89 -7.53 -13.33
C GLY A 45 18.02 -7.19 -12.35
N LEU A 46 17.84 -6.19 -11.50
CA LEU A 46 18.84 -5.78 -10.50
C LEU A 46 18.82 -6.73 -9.30
N LYS A 47 19.93 -6.73 -8.53
CA LYS A 47 19.98 -7.40 -7.22
C LYS A 47 19.03 -6.69 -6.26
N ALA A 48 17.87 -7.30 -6.02
CA ALA A 48 16.82 -6.67 -5.23
C ALA A 48 17.02 -6.88 -3.72
N ASP A 49 16.99 -5.79 -2.96
CA ASP A 49 16.92 -5.88 -1.51
C ASP A 49 15.53 -6.34 -1.06
N LYS A 50 15.46 -7.08 0.05
CA LYS A 50 14.17 -7.54 0.59
C LYS A 50 13.50 -6.41 1.38
N LYS A 51 12.24 -6.15 1.06
CA LYS A 51 11.37 -5.19 1.74
C LYS A 51 10.24 -5.92 2.45
N PRO A 52 9.86 -5.52 3.68
CA PRO A 52 8.65 -6.05 4.31
C PRO A 52 7.42 -5.74 3.46
N LEU A 53 6.47 -6.68 3.42
CA LEU A 53 5.20 -6.56 2.73
C LEU A 53 4.07 -6.70 3.75
N TYR A 54 3.11 -5.79 3.69
CA TYR A 54 1.94 -5.78 4.56
C TYR A 54 0.67 -5.88 3.75
N ARG A 55 -0.33 -6.58 4.29
CA ARG A 55 -1.72 -6.39 3.86
C ARG A 55 -2.28 -5.18 4.60
N VAL A 56 -2.65 -4.16 3.84
CA VAL A 56 -3.25 -2.94 4.34
C VAL A 56 -4.71 -2.91 3.93
N ARG A 57 -5.59 -2.67 4.90
CA ARG A 57 -7.02 -2.56 4.70
C ARG A 57 -7.45 -1.11 4.69
N PHE A 58 -8.30 -0.78 3.72
CA PHE A 58 -8.90 0.53 3.53
C PHE A 58 -10.43 0.38 3.48
N THR A 59 -11.15 1.35 4.02
CA THR A 59 -12.59 1.47 3.77
C THR A 59 -12.85 2.08 2.40
N MET A 60 -13.94 1.72 1.73
CA MET A 60 -14.33 2.36 0.47
C MET A 60 -14.55 3.86 0.64
N ALA A 61 -15.03 4.31 1.80
CA ALA A 61 -15.14 5.74 2.13
C ALA A 61 -13.81 6.50 2.06
N GLU A 62 -12.72 5.91 2.55
CA GLU A 62 -11.39 6.52 2.47
C GLU A 62 -10.94 6.65 1.00
N ILE A 63 -11.16 5.61 0.20
CA ILE A 63 -10.67 5.56 -1.18
C ILE A 63 -11.50 6.50 -2.06
N TRP A 64 -12.83 6.41 -1.97
CA TRP A 64 -13.77 6.98 -2.93
C TRP A 64 -14.66 8.09 -2.36
N GLY A 65 -14.60 8.35 -1.05
CA GLY A 65 -15.48 9.30 -0.35
C GLY A 65 -16.74 8.65 0.21
N ASP A 66 -17.48 9.40 1.02
CA ASP A 66 -18.68 8.93 1.71
C ASP A 66 -19.84 8.56 0.77
N ASP A 67 -19.81 9.07 -0.48
CA ASP A 67 -20.79 8.78 -1.52
C ASP A 67 -20.54 7.46 -2.27
N ALA A 68 -19.54 6.67 -1.86
CA ALA A 68 -19.35 5.32 -2.38
C ALA A 68 -20.61 4.47 -2.13
N GLU A 69 -20.96 3.57 -3.06
CA GLU A 69 -22.18 2.75 -2.98
C GLU A 69 -22.31 2.00 -1.63
N ASN A 70 -21.20 1.43 -1.15
CA ASN A 70 -21.09 0.82 0.17
C ASN A 70 -19.84 1.37 0.89
N PRO A 71 -19.94 2.48 1.65
CA PRO A 71 -18.77 3.18 2.19
C PRO A 71 -18.03 2.39 3.28
N SER A 72 -18.75 1.48 3.96
CA SER A 72 -18.21 0.57 4.99
C SER A 72 -17.51 -0.67 4.44
N ASP A 73 -17.65 -0.95 3.13
CA ASP A 73 -16.93 -2.06 2.51
C ASP A 73 -15.43 -1.81 2.58
N THR A 74 -14.65 -2.89 2.45
CA THR A 74 -13.20 -2.82 2.59
C THR A 74 -12.48 -3.37 1.37
N LEU A 75 -11.36 -2.73 1.04
CA LEU A 75 -10.39 -3.20 0.08
C LEU A 75 -9.08 -3.50 0.80
N ASP A 76 -8.56 -4.72 0.59
CA ASP A 76 -7.26 -5.14 1.08
C ASP A 76 -6.24 -5.10 -0.06
N ALA A 77 -5.12 -4.41 0.17
CA ALA A 77 -4.01 -4.34 -0.78
C ALA A 77 -2.69 -4.71 -0.12
N GLU A 78 -1.82 -5.37 -0.88
CA GLU A 78 -0.49 -5.73 -0.42
C GLU A 78 0.50 -4.64 -0.82
N ILE A 79 1.05 -3.93 0.17
CA ILE A 79 1.88 -2.74 -0.02
C ILE A 79 3.19 -2.91 0.72
N TYR A 80 4.30 -2.67 0.01
CA TYR A 80 5.64 -2.73 0.57
C TYR A 80 5.88 -1.60 1.57
N ASP A 81 6.61 -1.88 2.65
CA ASP A 81 6.84 -0.95 3.76
C ASP A 81 7.41 0.41 3.32
N HIS A 82 8.29 0.44 2.31
CA HIS A 82 8.89 1.69 1.84
C HIS A 82 7.89 2.64 1.16
N TRP A 83 6.70 2.16 0.80
CA TRP A 83 5.57 2.95 0.32
C TRP A 83 4.63 3.41 1.44
N LEU A 84 4.85 2.99 2.68
CA LEU A 84 4.01 3.31 3.83
C LEU A 84 4.68 4.34 4.74
N GLU A 85 3.85 5.16 5.37
CA GLU A 85 4.21 6.09 6.43
C GLU A 85 3.38 5.74 7.67
N ARG A 86 4.02 5.62 8.83
CA ARG A 86 3.33 5.38 10.11
C ARG A 86 2.66 6.67 10.59
N LEU A 87 1.41 6.57 11.04
CA LEU A 87 0.61 7.69 11.55
C LEU A 87 0.47 7.67 13.08
#